data_AF-A0AAW0G3I5-F1
#
_entry.id   AF-A0AAW0G3I5-F1
#
_cell.length_a   1.000
_cell.length_b   1.000
_cell.length_c   1.000
_cell.angle_alpha   90.00
_cell.angle_beta   90.00
_cell.angle_gamma   90.00
#
_symmetry.space_group_name_H-M   'P 1'
#
loop_
_entity.id
_entity.type
_entity.pdbx_description
1 polymer ?
#
loop_
_entity_poly.entity_id
_entity_poly.type
_entity_poly.pdbx_seq_one_letter_code
_entity_poly.pdbx_strand_id
1 'polypeptide(L)'
;MASSDKIALDLDPELYGDAHNDPFLQDEEKLPINELITRILVERKSFLNLTEESLHEELESKNNGESNGNEPKQVDEEIVEYTAPDISIDGQQNDDLLEKTQDEDSKESDFEKFQTQKQELANHIGLALNETSLSLDFVSLLISAVKPNVGKATMSPHLNKNIPLGSLGADRLGRNDEKDANEIKKNSDKIGYGWKYQALNNVTKLFRNASTNLNEQILKERQYWSMNERSNRR
;
A
#
# COMPACT_ATOMS: atom_id res chain seq x y z
N MET A 1 37.15 -36.75 -21.83
CA MET A 1 36.95 -35.86 -22.99
C MET A 1 35.55 -35.30 -22.93
N ALA A 2 35.41 -34.04 -22.51
CA ALA A 2 34.31 -33.15 -22.87
C ALA A 2 34.81 -31.74 -22.50
N SER A 3 35.21 -30.97 -23.50
CA SER A 3 35.67 -29.59 -23.37
C SER A 3 34.45 -28.70 -23.20
N SER A 4 34.36 -27.93 -22.13
CA SER A 4 33.35 -26.87 -22.00
C SER A 4 33.81 -25.69 -22.87
N ASP A 5 33.18 -25.50 -24.01
CA ASP A 5 33.43 -24.34 -24.87
C ASP A 5 33.08 -23.05 -24.12
N LYS A 6 34.07 -22.20 -23.89
CA LYS A 6 33.86 -20.80 -23.49
C LYS A 6 33.20 -20.10 -24.68
N ILE A 7 31.92 -19.77 -24.54
CA ILE A 7 31.22 -18.88 -25.47
C ILE A 7 31.81 -17.48 -25.24
N ALA A 8 32.69 -17.02 -26.13
CA ALA A 8 33.10 -15.64 -26.19
C ALA A 8 32.01 -14.85 -26.92
N LEU A 9 31.34 -13.95 -26.20
CA LEU A 9 30.43 -12.97 -26.79
C LEU A 9 31.29 -11.90 -27.47
N ASP A 10 31.47 -12.01 -28.78
CA ASP A 10 32.10 -10.98 -29.60
C ASP A 10 30.98 -9.98 -29.97
N LEU A 11 30.89 -8.87 -29.23
CA LEU A 11 29.94 -7.80 -29.55
C LEU A 11 30.55 -6.94 -30.65
N ASP A 12 29.86 -6.87 -31.80
CA ASP A 12 30.33 -6.15 -32.98
C ASP A 12 30.39 -4.63 -32.69
N PRO A 13 31.56 -3.98 -32.76
CA PRO A 13 31.71 -2.56 -32.40
C PRO A 13 30.88 -1.61 -33.28
N GLU A 14 30.48 -2.03 -34.48
CA GLU A 14 29.64 -1.25 -35.39
C GLU A 14 28.17 -1.16 -34.94
N LEU A 15 27.72 -2.00 -34.00
CA LEU A 15 26.37 -1.91 -33.41
C LEU A 15 26.27 -0.86 -32.30
N TYR A 16 27.41 -0.37 -31.78
CA TYR A 16 27.50 0.69 -30.78
C TYR A 16 27.94 1.99 -31.47
N GLY A 17 27.00 2.64 -32.15
CA GLY A 17 27.23 3.96 -32.76
C GLY A 17 25.94 4.75 -32.85
N ASP A 18 26.06 6.08 -32.96
CA ASP A 18 24.97 7.09 -33.00
C ASP A 18 23.84 6.76 -34.02
N ALA A 19 24.09 5.88 -34.99
CA ALA A 19 23.11 5.41 -35.97
C ALA A 19 22.15 4.29 -35.46
N HIS A 20 22.50 3.63 -34.34
CA HIS A 20 21.75 2.53 -33.73
C HIS A 20 21.45 2.80 -32.25
N ASN A 21 21.23 4.06 -31.88
CA ASN A 21 20.72 4.39 -30.56
C ASN A 21 19.28 3.88 -30.46
N ASP A 22 19.02 2.94 -29.55
CA ASP A 22 17.69 2.40 -29.32
C ASP A 22 16.76 3.56 -28.95
N PRO A 23 15.66 3.81 -29.67
CA PRO A 23 14.72 4.90 -29.38
C PRO A 23 14.14 4.87 -27.96
N PHE A 24 14.28 3.74 -27.25
CA PHE A 24 13.86 3.55 -25.86
C PHE A 24 15.00 3.66 -24.84
N LEU A 25 16.27 3.63 -25.27
CA LEU A 25 17.41 3.97 -24.42
C LEU A 25 17.59 5.49 -24.42
N GLN A 26 17.21 6.12 -23.31
CA GLN A 26 17.33 7.56 -23.15
C GLN A 26 18.80 7.95 -22.94
N ASP A 27 19.32 8.85 -23.78
CA ASP A 27 20.64 9.43 -23.58
C ASP A 27 20.68 10.21 -22.28
N GLU A 28 21.39 9.67 -21.28
CA GLU A 28 21.51 10.24 -19.93
C GLU A 28 21.97 11.71 -19.92
N GLU A 29 22.76 12.10 -20.93
CA GLU A 29 23.30 13.46 -21.11
C GLU A 29 22.26 14.46 -21.69
N LYS A 30 21.08 14.01 -22.13
CA LYS A 30 20.10 14.85 -22.85
C LYS A 30 18.68 14.80 -22.28
N LEU A 31 18.50 14.33 -21.04
CA LEU A 31 17.18 14.32 -20.40
C LEU A 31 16.59 15.74 -20.27
N PRO A 32 15.29 15.92 -20.53
CA PRO A 32 14.62 17.18 -20.24
C PRO A 32 14.64 17.48 -18.73
N ILE A 33 14.77 18.76 -18.38
CA ILE A 33 14.96 19.20 -16.98
C ILE A 33 13.89 18.68 -16.01
N ASN A 34 12.66 18.46 -16.47
CA ASN A 34 11.58 17.90 -15.65
C ASN A 34 11.86 16.43 -15.24
N GLU A 35 12.35 15.62 -16.18
CA GLU A 35 12.73 14.24 -15.92
C GLU A 35 13.97 14.18 -15.02
N LEU A 36 14.94 15.07 -15.26
CA LEU A 36 16.12 15.19 -14.41
C LEU A 36 15.77 15.58 -12.97
N ILE A 37 14.87 16.56 -12.77
CA ILE A 37 14.40 16.95 -11.44
C ILE A 37 13.70 15.79 -10.76
N THR A 38 12.83 15.08 -11.47
CA THR A 38 12.11 13.91 -10.93
C THR A 38 13.08 12.81 -10.55
N ARG A 39 14.09 12.54 -11.39
CA ARG A 39 15.13 11.55 -11.14
C ARG A 39 16.01 11.92 -9.94
N ILE A 40 16.48 13.17 -9.85
CA ILE A 40 17.25 13.64 -8.69
C ILE A 40 16.41 13.56 -7.42
N LEU A 41 15.11 13.87 -7.48
CA LEU A 41 14.20 13.68 -6.34
C LEU A 41 14.02 12.21 -5.97
N VAL A 42 14.02 11.28 -6.93
CA VAL A 42 13.96 9.84 -6.64
C VAL A 42 15.27 9.33 -6.06
N GLU A 43 16.41 9.71 -6.63
CA GLU A 43 17.74 9.26 -6.22
C GLU A 43 18.20 9.86 -4.89
N ARG A 44 18.00 11.17 -4.70
CA ARG A 44 18.53 11.94 -3.58
C ARG A 44 17.47 12.39 -2.58
N LYS A 45 16.18 12.17 -2.86
CA LYS A 45 15.00 12.56 -2.04
C LYS A 45 14.80 14.08 -1.85
N SER A 46 15.85 14.90 -1.84
CA SER A 46 15.78 16.35 -1.62
C SER A 46 16.95 17.10 -2.26
N PHE A 47 16.67 18.31 -2.76
CA PHE A 47 17.70 19.24 -3.26
C PHE A 47 18.42 20.01 -2.13
N LEU A 48 17.89 20.01 -0.91
CA LEU A 48 18.40 20.86 0.16
C LEU A 48 19.81 20.47 0.62
N ASN A 49 20.14 19.18 0.51
CA ASN A 49 21.45 18.63 0.89
C ASN A 49 22.42 18.55 -0.30
N LEU A 50 22.01 18.99 -1.50
CA LEU A 50 22.86 18.97 -2.68
C LEU A 50 23.76 20.21 -2.65
N THR A 51 25.00 20.03 -2.19
CA THR A 51 26.04 21.07 -2.28
C THR A 51 27.06 20.71 -3.36
N GLU A 52 27.59 21.70 -4.05
CA GLU A 52 28.64 21.53 -5.09
C GLU A 52 29.86 20.77 -4.54
N GLU A 53 30.28 21.06 -3.29
CA GLU A 53 31.40 20.39 -2.63
C GLU A 53 31.19 18.87 -2.46
N SER A 54 30.02 18.45 -1.97
CA SER A 54 29.66 17.03 -1.84
C SER A 54 29.62 16.29 -3.20
N LEU A 55 29.21 16.97 -4.28
CA LEU A 55 29.20 16.38 -5.61
C LEU A 55 30.61 16.18 -6.16
N HIS A 56 31.50 17.14 -5.93
CA HIS A 56 32.90 17.02 -6.32
C HIS A 56 33.60 15.86 -5.59
N GLU A 57 33.38 15.73 -4.28
CA GLU A 57 33.94 14.63 -3.49
C GLU A 57 33.46 13.24 -3.97
N GLU A 58 32.19 13.13 -4.37
CA GLU A 58 31.62 11.90 -4.93
C GLU A 58 32.23 11.57 -6.30
N LEU A 59 32.39 12.56 -7.18
CA LEU A 59 33.01 12.38 -8.49
C LEU A 59 34.48 12.00 -8.38
N GLU A 60 35.22 12.59 -7.44
CA GLU A 60 36.62 12.24 -7.17
C GLU A 60 36.74 10.81 -6.60
N SER A 61 35.84 10.43 -5.69
CA SER A 61 35.77 9.07 -5.15
C SER A 61 35.44 8.04 -6.24
N LYS A 62 34.60 8.40 -7.20
CA LYS A 62 34.23 7.55 -8.34
C LYS A 62 35.35 7.45 -9.39
N ASN A 63 35.98 8.57 -9.76
CA ASN A 63 37.13 8.58 -10.68
C ASN A 63 38.35 7.85 -10.10
N ASN A 64 38.58 7.92 -8.79
CA ASN A 64 39.62 7.16 -8.12
C ASN A 64 39.29 5.67 -8.00
N GLY A 65 38.00 5.29 -8.06
CA GLY A 65 37.54 3.91 -8.09
C GLY A 65 37.67 3.22 -9.46
N GLU A 66 37.69 3.98 -10.55
CA GLU A 66 37.76 3.45 -11.93
C GLU A 66 39.20 3.28 -12.46
N SER A 67 40.23 3.63 -11.68
CA SER A 67 41.65 3.43 -12.04
C SER A 67 42.33 2.20 -11.44
N ASN A 68 41.62 1.29 -10.78
CA ASN A 68 42.18 0.00 -10.33
C ASN A 68 41.63 -1.17 -11.14
N GLY A 69 42.25 -1.39 -12.31
CA GLY A 69 42.23 -2.69 -12.95
C GLY A 69 42.99 -3.73 -12.12
N ASN A 70 42.33 -4.86 -11.86
CA ASN A 70 42.90 -6.18 -11.54
C ASN A 70 43.80 -6.31 -10.30
N GLU A 71 43.20 -6.68 -9.15
CA GLU A 71 43.73 -7.78 -8.33
C GLU A 71 42.57 -8.59 -7.71
N PRO A 72 42.62 -9.94 -7.76
CA PRO A 72 41.58 -10.79 -7.21
C PRO A 72 41.71 -10.86 -5.70
N LYS A 73 40.68 -10.40 -4.97
CA LYS A 73 40.52 -10.77 -3.56
C LYS A 73 40.11 -12.24 -3.51
N GLN A 74 41.01 -13.07 -2.98
CA GLN A 74 40.73 -14.42 -2.53
C GLN A 74 39.55 -14.36 -1.54
N VAL A 75 38.45 -15.00 -1.91
CA VAL A 75 37.37 -15.36 -0.99
C VAL A 75 37.33 -16.88 -1.02
N ASP A 76 37.60 -17.46 0.15
CA ASP A 76 37.61 -18.89 0.40
C ASP A 76 36.30 -19.53 -0.09
N GLU A 77 36.43 -20.59 -0.89
CA GLU A 77 35.33 -21.48 -1.28
C GLU A 77 34.91 -22.31 -0.06
N GLU A 78 33.87 -21.88 0.65
CA GLU A 78 33.07 -22.79 1.47
C GLU A 78 31.84 -23.24 0.68
N ILE A 79 31.82 -24.53 0.40
CA ILE A 79 30.81 -25.26 -0.37
C ILE A 79 29.49 -25.24 0.41
N VAL A 80 28.47 -24.54 -0.10
CA VAL A 80 27.09 -24.71 0.37
C VAL A 80 26.26 -25.28 -0.78
N GLU A 81 25.89 -26.54 -0.58
CA GLU A 81 25.05 -27.39 -1.43
C GLU A 81 23.66 -26.75 -1.64
N TYR A 82 23.39 -26.27 -2.85
CA TYR A 82 22.04 -25.87 -3.27
C TYR A 82 21.33 -27.07 -3.91
N THR A 83 20.62 -27.82 -3.09
CA THR A 83 19.60 -28.76 -3.56
C THR A 83 18.42 -27.95 -4.09
N ALA A 84 18.07 -28.15 -5.36
CA ALA A 84 16.96 -27.48 -6.03
C ALA A 84 15.62 -27.77 -5.32
N PRO A 85 14.77 -26.76 -5.02
CA PRO A 85 13.42 -27.02 -4.57
C PRO A 85 12.51 -27.25 -5.78
N ASP A 86 11.97 -28.47 -5.79
CA ASP A 86 10.88 -28.95 -6.62
C ASP A 86 9.63 -28.05 -6.52
N ILE A 87 8.99 -27.84 -7.66
CA ILE A 87 7.79 -27.04 -7.81
C ILE A 87 6.61 -27.88 -7.32
N SER A 88 6.00 -27.47 -6.21
CA SER A 88 4.69 -27.97 -5.80
C SER A 88 3.81 -26.81 -5.34
N ILE A 89 2.76 -26.58 -6.11
CA ILE A 89 1.65 -25.69 -5.86
C ILE A 89 0.83 -26.28 -4.70
N ASP A 90 0.73 -25.56 -3.59
CA ASP A 90 -0.53 -25.52 -2.82
C ASP A 90 -0.65 -24.21 -2.04
N GLY A 91 -1.85 -23.63 -2.07
CA GLY A 91 -2.12 -22.31 -1.52
C GLY A 91 -2.36 -22.36 -0.02
N GLN A 92 -1.68 -21.51 0.74
CA GLN A 92 -2.12 -21.05 2.05
C GLN A 92 -1.62 -19.65 2.34
N GLN A 93 -2.59 -18.80 2.68
CA GLN A 93 -2.47 -17.40 3.08
C GLN A 93 -1.64 -17.27 4.36
N ASN A 94 -0.61 -16.43 4.34
CA ASN A 94 0.11 -15.95 5.51
C ASN A 94 0.10 -14.42 5.50
N ASP A 95 -1.02 -13.85 5.95
CA ASP A 95 -1.22 -12.42 6.19
C ASP A 95 -1.09 -12.15 7.69
N ASP A 96 0.10 -12.35 8.27
CA ASP A 96 0.34 -12.05 9.71
C ASP A 96 1.83 -11.95 10.14
N LEU A 97 2.75 -11.60 9.24
CA LEU A 97 4.19 -11.47 9.59
C LEU A 97 4.92 -10.26 8.98
N LEU A 98 4.19 -9.21 8.58
CA LEU A 98 4.76 -7.97 8.03
C LEU A 98 4.78 -6.79 9.02
N GLU A 99 4.82 -7.04 10.33
CA GLU A 99 4.86 -5.96 11.33
C GLU A 99 6.03 -6.15 12.30
N LYS A 100 7.28 -5.92 11.83
CA LYS A 100 8.42 -5.37 12.61
C LYS A 100 9.78 -5.31 11.91
N THR A 101 9.82 -5.14 10.59
CA THR A 101 11.06 -4.70 9.91
C THR A 101 10.68 -3.74 8.78
N GLN A 102 10.36 -2.51 9.15
CA GLN A 102 10.41 -1.35 8.26
C GLN A 102 11.18 -0.25 8.98
N ASP A 103 12.49 -0.32 8.81
CA ASP A 103 13.31 0.75 8.27
C ASP A 103 13.10 2.16 8.83
N GLU A 104 14.16 2.68 9.45
CA GLU A 104 14.33 4.09 9.80
C GLU A 104 14.44 5.04 8.59
N ASP A 105 13.91 4.69 7.41
CA ASP A 105 14.25 5.30 6.11
C ASP A 105 13.12 6.04 5.37
N SER A 106 12.02 6.36 6.04
CA SER A 106 10.92 7.15 5.47
C SER A 106 10.36 8.19 6.44
N LYS A 107 11.03 9.35 6.53
CA LYS A 107 10.35 10.61 6.89
C LYS A 107 9.51 11.07 5.69
N GLU A 108 8.59 10.24 5.23
CA GLU A 108 7.43 10.72 4.49
C GLU A 108 6.80 11.79 5.39
N SER A 109 6.70 13.01 4.86
CA SER A 109 6.34 14.18 5.67
C SER A 109 5.03 13.90 6.38
N ASP A 110 4.90 14.24 7.66
CA ASP A 110 3.64 14.08 8.40
C ASP A 110 2.45 14.70 7.63
N PHE A 111 2.73 15.73 6.83
CA PHE A 111 1.77 16.35 5.92
C PHE A 111 1.33 15.45 4.75
N GLU A 112 2.27 14.73 4.13
CA GLU A 112 1.99 13.79 3.03
C GLU A 112 1.15 12.61 3.55
N LYS A 113 1.53 12.01 4.68
CA LYS A 113 0.74 10.95 5.35
C LYS A 113 -0.69 11.42 5.64
N PHE A 114 -0.84 12.62 6.17
CA PHE A 114 -2.15 13.20 6.44
C PHE A 114 -2.98 13.39 5.16
N GLN A 115 -2.36 13.89 4.10
CA GLN A 115 -3.05 14.14 2.83
C GLN A 115 -3.45 12.83 2.15
N THR A 116 -2.60 11.80 2.20
CA THR A 116 -2.91 10.44 1.71
C THR A 116 -4.09 9.84 2.47
N GLN A 117 -4.05 9.85 3.81
CA GLN A 117 -5.15 9.34 4.64
C GLN A 117 -6.47 10.09 4.39
N LYS A 118 -6.41 11.42 4.21
CA LYS A 118 -7.58 12.23 3.88
C LYS A 118 -8.18 11.83 2.53
N GLN A 119 -7.34 11.55 1.53
CA GLN A 119 -7.79 11.12 0.22
C GLN A 119 -8.42 9.72 0.28
N GLU A 120 -7.80 8.79 1.00
CA GLU A 120 -8.36 7.44 1.24
C GLU A 120 -9.74 7.52 1.92
N LEU A 121 -9.87 8.34 2.97
CA LEU A 121 -11.15 8.56 3.64
C LEU A 121 -12.22 9.09 2.69
N ALA A 122 -11.88 10.08 1.86
CA ALA A 122 -12.82 10.63 0.87
C ALA A 122 -13.26 9.57 -0.15
N ASN A 123 -12.34 8.70 -0.57
CA ASN A 123 -12.65 7.59 -1.47
C ASN A 123 -13.60 6.59 -0.81
N HIS A 124 -13.33 6.17 0.42
CA HIS A 124 -14.21 5.25 1.16
C HIS A 124 -15.62 5.82 1.38
N ILE A 125 -15.73 7.11 1.69
CA ILE A 125 -17.02 7.80 1.80
C ILE A 125 -17.75 7.81 0.45
N GLY A 126 -17.06 8.12 -0.64
CA GLY A 126 -17.63 8.10 -1.99
C GLY A 126 -18.18 6.72 -2.38
N LEU A 127 -17.43 5.65 -2.10
CA LEU A 127 -17.85 4.27 -2.33
C LEU A 127 -19.11 3.91 -1.51
N ALA A 128 -19.10 4.19 -0.20
CA ALA A 128 -20.23 3.91 0.68
C ALA A 128 -21.49 4.71 0.27
N LEU A 129 -21.32 5.96 -0.17
CA LEU A 129 -22.42 6.78 -0.67
C LEU A 129 -23.03 6.19 -1.94
N ASN A 130 -22.19 5.74 -2.88
CA ASN A 130 -22.66 5.11 -4.12
C ASN A 130 -23.45 3.83 -3.84
N GLU A 131 -22.95 2.97 -2.94
CA GLU A 131 -23.64 1.72 -2.59
C GLU A 131 -24.94 1.95 -1.80
N THR A 132 -24.96 2.95 -0.91
CA THR A 132 -26.17 3.38 -0.23
C THR A 132 -27.18 3.96 -1.21
N SER A 133 -26.73 4.74 -2.19
CA SER A 133 -27.59 5.31 -3.24
C SER A 133 -28.21 4.20 -4.10
N LEU A 134 -27.44 3.16 -4.44
CA LEU A 134 -27.96 1.99 -5.16
C LEU A 134 -29.00 1.23 -4.32
N SER A 135 -28.73 1.04 -3.03
CA SER A 135 -29.66 0.40 -2.09
C SER A 135 -30.96 1.21 -1.94
N LEU A 136 -30.86 2.54 -1.89
CA LEU A 136 -32.01 3.44 -1.86
C LEU A 136 -32.82 3.33 -3.14
N ASP A 137 -32.18 3.30 -4.31
CA ASP A 137 -32.83 3.11 -5.61
C ASP A 137 -33.57 1.75 -5.67
N PHE A 138 -32.96 0.68 -5.17
CA PHE A 138 -33.58 -0.65 -5.08
C PHE A 138 -34.85 -0.66 -4.21
N VAL A 139 -34.76 -0.12 -2.99
CA VAL A 139 -35.93 -0.03 -2.08
C VAL A 139 -36.99 0.92 -2.65
N SER A 140 -36.58 2.01 -3.30
CA SER A 140 -37.49 2.96 -3.93
C SER A 140 -38.27 2.33 -5.09
N LEU A 141 -37.62 1.50 -5.91
CA LEU A 141 -38.29 0.72 -6.94
C LEU A 141 -39.29 -0.28 -6.34
N LEU A 142 -38.93 -0.98 -5.26
CA LEU A 142 -39.82 -1.91 -4.58
C LEU A 142 -41.06 -1.20 -4.00
N ILE A 143 -40.87 -0.06 -3.33
CA ILE A 143 -41.96 0.74 -2.74
C ILE A 143 -42.83 1.37 -3.84
N SER A 144 -42.26 1.70 -5.00
CA SER A 144 -43.01 2.35 -6.09
C SER A 144 -44.18 1.51 -6.61
N ALA A 145 -44.16 0.18 -6.42
CA ALA A 145 -45.27 -0.72 -6.74
C ALA A 145 -46.53 -0.43 -5.93
N VAL A 146 -46.39 0.04 -4.68
CA VAL A 146 -47.50 0.30 -3.76
C VAL A 146 -47.74 1.81 -3.56
N LYS A 147 -46.66 2.59 -3.52
CA LYS A 147 -46.67 4.04 -3.28
C LYS A 147 -45.80 4.75 -4.33
N PRO A 148 -46.34 4.98 -5.54
CA PRO A 148 -45.57 5.53 -6.66
C PRO A 148 -45.03 6.94 -6.39
N ASN A 149 -45.77 7.77 -5.65
CA ASN A 149 -45.34 9.15 -5.34
C ASN A 149 -44.09 9.20 -4.46
N VAL A 150 -43.95 8.27 -3.51
CA VAL A 150 -42.80 8.24 -2.59
C VAL A 150 -41.59 7.64 -3.30
N GLY A 151 -41.76 6.49 -3.95
CA GLY A 151 -40.67 5.82 -4.66
C GLY A 151 -40.10 6.65 -5.82
N LYS A 152 -40.94 7.42 -6.54
CA LYS A 152 -40.49 8.30 -7.61
C LYS A 152 -39.68 9.51 -7.10
N ALA A 153 -39.95 9.98 -5.89
CA ALA A 153 -39.25 11.13 -5.31
C ALA A 153 -37.86 10.76 -4.74
N THR A 154 -37.69 9.52 -4.30
CA THR A 154 -36.45 9.03 -3.67
C THR A 154 -35.51 8.31 -4.64
N MET A 155 -35.99 7.95 -5.83
CA MET A 155 -35.20 7.30 -6.87
C MET A 155 -34.37 8.29 -7.69
N SER A 156 -33.20 7.86 -8.14
CA SER A 156 -32.34 8.64 -9.01
C SER A 156 -33.00 9.00 -10.35
N PRO A 157 -32.72 10.19 -10.92
CA PRO A 157 -33.31 10.62 -12.20
C PRO A 157 -32.95 9.70 -13.37
N HIS A 158 -31.78 9.07 -13.32
CA HIS A 158 -31.33 8.13 -14.35
C HIS A 158 -32.21 6.88 -14.37
N LEU A 159 -32.51 6.33 -13.19
CA LEU A 159 -33.31 5.12 -13.08
C LEU A 159 -34.78 5.35 -13.45
N ASN A 160 -35.34 6.50 -13.06
CA ASN A 160 -36.72 6.90 -13.37
C ASN A 160 -37.02 7.02 -14.87
N LYS A 161 -36.00 7.36 -15.68
CA LYS A 161 -36.16 7.47 -17.14
C LYS A 161 -36.12 6.12 -17.83
N ASN A 162 -35.36 5.17 -17.28
CA ASN A 162 -35.05 3.91 -17.94
C ASN A 162 -35.93 2.76 -17.49
N ILE A 163 -36.53 2.84 -16.29
CA ILE A 163 -37.28 1.74 -15.69
C ILE A 163 -38.68 2.20 -15.28
N PRO A 164 -39.75 1.47 -15.67
CA PRO A 164 -41.09 1.76 -15.21
C PRO A 164 -41.24 1.50 -13.70
N LEU A 165 -42.14 2.24 -13.06
CA LEU A 165 -42.44 2.07 -11.64
C LEU A 165 -43.02 0.67 -11.39
N GLY A 166 -42.71 0.09 -10.22
CA GLY A 166 -43.21 -1.21 -9.78
C GLY A 166 -42.59 -2.41 -10.51
N SER A 167 -41.38 -2.27 -11.07
CA SER A 167 -40.66 -3.35 -11.74
C SER A 167 -40.22 -4.49 -10.81
N LEU A 168 -40.15 -4.25 -9.51
CA LEU A 168 -39.76 -5.23 -8.49
C LEU A 168 -40.96 -5.70 -7.67
N GLY A 169 -41.01 -7.01 -7.40
CA GLY A 169 -41.96 -7.63 -6.48
C GLY A 169 -41.23 -8.31 -5.31
N ALA A 170 -41.90 -8.42 -4.17
CA ALA A 170 -41.45 -9.22 -3.04
C ALA A 170 -42.42 -10.38 -2.85
N ASP A 171 -41.97 -11.60 -3.12
CA ASP A 171 -42.75 -12.81 -2.89
C ASP A 171 -42.20 -13.59 -1.68
N ARG A 172 -43.09 -14.29 -0.98
CA ARG A 172 -42.73 -15.09 0.19
C ARG A 172 -42.29 -16.47 -0.26
N LEU A 173 -40.98 -16.65 -0.42
CA LEU A 173 -40.40 -17.96 -0.69
C LEU A 173 -40.64 -18.93 0.49
N GLY A 174 -41.10 -20.15 0.19
CA GLY A 174 -41.33 -21.21 1.18
C GLY A 174 -40.02 -21.79 1.73
N ARG A 175 -40.00 -22.13 3.03
CA ARG A 175 -38.85 -22.73 3.75
C ARG A 175 -38.64 -24.21 3.37
N ASN A 176 -38.46 -24.51 2.09
CA ASN A 176 -38.36 -25.91 1.65
C ASN A 176 -36.96 -26.52 1.89
N ASP A 177 -35.95 -25.70 2.16
CA ASP A 177 -34.54 -26.13 2.33
C ASP A 177 -34.05 -25.96 3.79
N GLU A 178 -34.81 -26.44 4.78
CA GLU A 178 -34.47 -26.21 6.19
C GLU A 178 -33.16 -26.89 6.63
N LYS A 179 -32.70 -27.94 5.94
CA LYS A 179 -31.45 -28.63 6.27
C LYS A 179 -30.23 -27.79 5.86
N ASP A 180 -30.19 -27.34 4.61
CA ASP A 180 -29.10 -26.49 4.10
C ASP A 180 -29.14 -25.10 4.73
N ALA A 181 -30.33 -24.54 4.96
CA ALA A 181 -30.48 -23.25 5.65
C ALA A 181 -29.99 -23.29 7.10
N ASN A 182 -30.10 -24.42 7.81
CA ASN A 182 -29.61 -24.54 9.17
C ASN A 182 -28.08 -24.64 9.23
N GLU A 183 -27.44 -25.29 8.27
CA GLU A 183 -25.97 -25.32 8.19
C GLU A 183 -25.39 -23.96 7.81
N ILE A 184 -26.00 -23.28 6.82
CA ILE A 184 -25.63 -21.92 6.43
C ILE A 184 -25.78 -20.96 7.62
N LYS A 185 -26.89 -21.05 8.37
CA LYS A 185 -27.09 -20.24 9.59
C LYS A 185 -26.01 -20.49 10.64
N LYS A 186 -25.74 -21.75 10.98
CA LYS A 186 -24.69 -22.09 11.97
C LYS A 186 -23.32 -21.56 11.56
N ASN A 187 -22.98 -21.61 10.28
CA ASN A 187 -21.72 -21.07 9.77
C ASN A 187 -21.72 -19.54 9.82
N SER A 188 -22.81 -18.88 9.42
CA SER A 188 -22.94 -17.42 9.52
C SER A 188 -22.87 -16.92 10.97
N ASP A 189 -23.46 -17.66 11.91
CA ASP A 189 -23.42 -17.33 13.34
C ASP A 189 -21.99 -17.44 13.87
N LYS A 190 -21.26 -18.51 13.53
CA LYS A 190 -19.84 -18.66 13.89
C LYS A 190 -19.00 -17.50 13.36
N ILE A 191 -19.19 -17.09 12.12
CA ILE A 191 -18.49 -15.94 11.52
C ILE A 191 -18.86 -14.66 12.26
N GLY A 192 -20.14 -14.45 12.55
CA GLY A 192 -20.62 -13.29 13.31
C GLY A 192 -20.03 -13.21 14.72
N TYR A 193 -19.92 -14.34 15.42
CA TYR A 193 -19.21 -14.41 16.69
C TYR A 193 -17.73 -14.07 16.52
N GLY A 194 -17.07 -14.58 15.47
CA GLY A 194 -15.68 -14.26 15.13
C GLY A 194 -15.46 -12.74 14.95
N TRP A 195 -16.28 -12.08 14.14
CA TRP A 195 -16.22 -10.63 13.94
C TRP A 195 -16.45 -9.86 15.24
N LYS A 196 -17.37 -10.32 16.09
CA LYS A 196 -17.61 -9.71 17.41
C LYS A 196 -16.38 -9.84 18.32
N TYR A 197 -15.72 -11.00 18.34
CA TYR A 197 -14.50 -11.20 19.13
C TYR A 197 -13.35 -10.34 18.60
N GLN A 198 -13.17 -10.27 17.28
CA GLN A 198 -12.17 -9.41 16.67
C GLN A 198 -12.40 -7.93 17.02
N ALA A 199 -13.65 -7.46 16.93
CA ALA A 199 -14.01 -6.10 17.31
C ALA A 199 -13.71 -5.82 18.80
N LEU A 200 -14.05 -6.74 19.70
CA LEU A 200 -13.76 -6.60 21.13
C LEU A 200 -12.26 -6.58 21.41
N ASN A 201 -11.49 -7.43 20.73
CA ASN A 201 -10.04 -7.45 20.82
C ASN A 201 -9.44 -6.13 20.35
N ASN A 202 -9.90 -5.59 19.22
CA ASN A 202 -9.47 -4.32 18.67
C ASN A 202 -9.76 -3.15 19.62
N VAL A 203 -10.97 -3.11 20.20
CA VAL A 203 -11.35 -2.11 21.22
C VAL A 203 -10.42 -2.21 22.44
N THR A 204 -10.13 -3.43 22.91
CA THR A 204 -9.25 -3.62 24.07
C THR A 204 -7.81 -3.18 23.76
N LYS A 205 -7.29 -3.49 22.56
CA LYS A 205 -5.98 -3.02 22.09
C LYS A 205 -5.94 -1.48 22.04
N LEU A 206 -6.97 -0.85 21.47
CA LEU A 206 -7.08 0.60 21.39
C LEU A 206 -7.09 1.26 22.78
N PHE A 207 -7.86 0.73 23.74
CA PHE A 207 -7.84 1.23 25.11
C PHE A 207 -6.49 1.05 25.81
N ARG A 208 -5.81 -0.08 25.58
CA ARG A 208 -4.46 -0.31 26.12
C ARG A 208 -3.46 0.69 25.55
N ASN A 209 -3.45 0.90 24.23
CA ASN A 209 -2.57 1.85 23.57
C ASN A 209 -2.88 3.30 24.00
N ALA A 210 -4.15 3.68 24.12
CA ALA A 210 -4.53 4.99 24.63
C ALA A 210 -4.09 5.20 26.09
N SER A 211 -4.20 4.15 26.93
CA SER A 211 -3.75 4.19 28.32
C SER A 211 -2.24 4.38 28.44
N THR A 212 -1.44 3.64 27.64
CA THR A 212 0.03 3.81 27.63
C THR A 212 0.43 5.20 27.16
N ASN A 213 -0.18 5.70 26.09
CA ASN A 213 0.11 7.00 25.52
C ASN A 213 -0.27 8.15 26.49
N LEU A 214 -1.42 8.03 27.16
CA LEU A 214 -1.83 8.99 28.20
C LEU A 214 -0.88 8.96 29.40
N ASN A 215 -0.44 7.79 29.83
CA ASN A 215 0.53 7.66 30.92
C ASN A 215 1.86 8.34 30.57
N GLU A 216 2.34 8.19 29.33
CA GLU A 216 3.52 8.92 28.85
C GLU A 216 3.32 10.44 28.87
N GLN A 217 2.14 10.93 28.47
CA GLN A 217 1.81 12.35 28.55
C GLN A 217 1.78 12.86 29.99
N ILE A 218 1.21 12.10 30.93
CA ILE A 218 1.20 12.44 32.37
C ILE A 218 2.63 12.52 32.92
N LEU A 219 3.54 11.63 32.49
CA LEU A 219 4.95 11.70 32.92
C LEU A 219 5.63 12.98 32.42
N LYS A 220 5.41 13.36 31.15
CA LYS A 220 5.92 14.62 30.58
C LYS A 220 5.35 15.84 31.32
N GLU A 221 4.05 15.80 31.62
CA GLU A 221 3.38 16.85 32.38
C GLU A 221 3.96 16.96 33.80
N ARG A 222 4.15 15.84 34.49
CA ARG A 222 4.78 15.81 35.82
C ARG A 222 6.20 16.40 35.79
N GLN A 223 6.99 16.07 34.76
CA GLN A 223 8.32 16.65 34.58
C GLN A 223 8.23 18.17 34.38
N TYR A 224 7.34 18.62 33.50
CA TYR A 224 7.10 20.04 33.24
C TYR A 224 6.69 20.81 34.51
N TRP A 225 5.71 20.32 35.27
CA TRP A 225 5.29 20.95 36.53
C TRP A 225 6.42 20.97 37.57
N SER A 226 7.19 19.89 37.69
CA SER A 226 8.34 19.85 38.61
C SER A 226 9.44 20.85 38.26
N MET A 227 9.63 21.15 36.96
CA MET A 227 10.57 22.17 36.49
C MET A 227 10.07 23.57 36.84
N ASN A 228 8.78 23.85 36.61
CA ASN A 228 8.16 25.12 36.97
C ASN A 228 8.21 25.39 38.48
N GLU A 229 7.92 24.39 39.32
CA GLU A 229 8.01 24.53 40.78
C GLU A 229 9.44 24.85 41.27
N ARG A 230 10.46 24.33 40.59
CA ARG A 230 11.87 24.61 40.93
C ARG A 230 12.29 25.99 40.46
N SER A 231 11.81 26.44 39.31
CA SER A 231 12.07 27.79 38.79
C SER A 231 11.45 28.87 39.67
N ASN A 232 10.29 28.61 40.27
CA ASN A 232 9.57 29.59 41.10
C ASN A 232 10.07 29.66 42.56
N ARG A 233 11.06 28.83 42.93
CA ARG A 233 11.71 28.83 44.26
C ARG A 233 13.09 29.52 44.28
N ARG A 234 13.54 30.11 43.18
CA ARG A 234 14.72 30.99 43.10
C ARG A 234 14.28 32.44 42.94
#